data_AF-A0A0Q9LDT0-F1
#
_entry.id   AF-A0A0Q9LDT0-F1
#
_cell.length_a   1.000
_cell.length_b   1.000
_cell.length_c   1.000
_cell.angle_alpha   90.00
_cell.angle_beta   90.00
_cell.angle_gamma   90.00
#
_symmetry.space_group_name_H-M   'P 1'
#
loop_
_entity.id
_entity.type
_entity.pdbx_description
1 polymer ?
#
loop_
_entity_poly.entity_id
_entity_poly.type
_entity_poly.pdbx_seq_one_letter_code
_entity_poly.pdbx_strand_id
1 'polypeptide(L)'
;MKLSQIENIIDPIILERGEVYRENGHIFSITETEPRIYHAEVEGSELYDVEIQLGSRGEVIYTLCECPYDKGPICKHAAAVLLEIRNEFFSQEKVQSAPKKNIADQLSKLNKDELITLLVKFSNEIEEVEQALSLKFINVDNKEGLNQYKKVIRSSIKQNSDRHGFIAYRNVPYAIAGAEKVMEKAEEALESGHHLRAVEISFCIMHEMGDLLQSCDDSDGYVGGLIQVCLNVVHSAASQFEFISNKDRPNLFKLLLKEVLHPSLEGWDEWQLSLMESAIYLITNDAEKHLWSNLIERLESHESNKSSYSSYFSEEAAMLRYQVIQKLEGESQALKFMQDHLDIEAFRKMAIEDAIKNLQFGKALELAEQGEQKDTIKGYPGLVHQWKKYRYEIYELTYQVEHQLKLAEEFAVSGDYSYYLRLKDLYSKDEWEAAYEGFLDKLETNCDRNWNTASLYTRVLIEEKETLRLLKYVHKHKRTLMDYYPHLVGEHADEVFLLFSQIIAEETARSSNRNEYRRVCGIIRHLIKAGGEAQAKKIIEELCLNYRKRPALMDELQKIKLN
;
A
#
# COMPACT_ATOMS: atom_id res chain seq x y z
N MET A 1 25.33 -21.88 13.92
CA MET A 1 25.42 -22.98 14.91
C MET A 1 25.48 -24.32 14.19
N LYS A 2 26.05 -25.41 14.73
CA LYS A 2 26.00 -26.73 14.06
C LYS A 2 24.80 -27.54 14.52
N LEU A 3 24.11 -28.18 13.58
CA LEU A 3 22.91 -28.98 13.83
C LEU A 3 23.17 -30.17 14.78
N SER A 4 24.40 -30.71 14.77
CA SER A 4 24.84 -31.78 15.67
C SER A 4 25.18 -31.32 17.10
N GLN A 5 25.07 -30.03 17.40
CA GLN A 5 25.49 -29.43 18.67
C GLN A 5 24.46 -28.42 19.21
N ILE A 6 23.20 -28.51 18.76
CA ILE A 6 22.14 -27.57 19.15
C ILE A 6 21.89 -27.59 20.67
N GLU A 7 22.09 -28.73 21.33
CA GLU A 7 22.02 -28.92 22.78
C GLU A 7 22.97 -28.01 23.57
N ASN A 8 24.09 -27.63 22.97
CA ASN A 8 25.12 -26.82 23.65
C ASN A 8 24.90 -25.31 23.48
N ILE A 9 23.91 -24.91 22.68
CA ILE A 9 23.73 -23.52 22.22
C ILE A 9 22.33 -23.00 22.54
N ILE A 10 21.30 -23.84 22.38
CA ILE A 10 19.92 -23.48 22.70
C ILE A 10 19.74 -23.57 24.23
N ASP A 11 19.02 -22.62 24.80
CA ASP A 11 18.64 -22.66 26.22
C ASP A 11 17.94 -24.00 26.53
N PRO A 12 18.38 -24.76 27.56
CA PRO A 12 17.85 -26.09 27.85
C PRO A 12 16.33 -26.14 28.01
N ILE A 13 15.71 -25.08 28.56
CA ILE A 13 14.25 -25.00 28.74
C ILE A 13 13.55 -24.83 27.38
N ILE A 14 14.14 -24.05 26.47
CA ILE A 14 13.59 -23.85 25.13
C ILE A 14 13.75 -25.11 24.29
N LEU A 15 14.88 -25.81 24.44
CA LEU A 15 15.13 -27.08 23.79
C LEU A 15 14.14 -28.16 24.23
N GLU A 16 13.93 -28.34 25.54
CA GLU A 16 12.96 -29.29 26.09
C GLU A 16 11.54 -29.00 25.55
N ARG A 17 11.16 -27.72 25.47
CA ARG A 17 9.86 -27.34 24.87
C ARG A 17 9.80 -27.64 23.37
N GLY A 18 10.91 -27.48 22.65
CA GLY A 18 11.00 -27.86 21.23
C GLY A 18 10.89 -29.37 21.02
N GLU A 19 11.51 -30.18 21.88
CA GLU A 19 11.40 -31.64 21.87
C GLU A 19 9.95 -32.08 22.08
N VAL A 20 9.27 -31.51 23.09
CA VAL A 20 7.85 -31.76 23.35
C VAL A 20 7.00 -31.40 22.13
N TYR A 21 7.29 -30.28 21.46
CA TYR A 21 6.53 -29.86 20.28
C TYR A 21 6.67 -30.84 19.12
N ARG A 22 7.89 -31.30 18.87
CA ARG A 22 8.18 -32.30 17.85
C ARG A 22 7.52 -33.64 18.19
N GLU A 23 7.67 -34.13 19.41
CA GLU A 23 7.15 -35.45 19.84
C GLU A 23 5.62 -35.52 19.84
N ASN A 24 4.96 -34.40 20.13
CA ASN A 24 3.50 -34.31 20.11
C ASN A 24 2.92 -34.03 18.71
N GLY A 25 3.74 -33.95 17.66
CA GLY A 25 3.26 -33.76 16.29
C GLY A 25 2.74 -32.36 15.98
N HIS A 26 3.23 -31.33 16.67
CA HIS A 26 2.84 -29.94 16.41
C HIS A 26 3.47 -29.34 15.14
N ILE A 27 4.36 -30.07 14.46
CA ILE A 27 4.87 -29.69 13.14
C ILE A 27 3.88 -30.24 12.10
N PHE A 28 3.06 -29.36 11.53
CA PHE A 28 2.02 -29.76 10.56
C PHE A 28 2.62 -30.13 9.21
N SER A 29 3.58 -29.33 8.76
CA SER A 29 4.27 -29.53 7.49
C SER A 29 5.73 -29.12 7.63
N ILE A 30 6.61 -29.83 6.93
CA ILE A 30 7.99 -29.45 6.74
C ILE A 30 8.40 -29.82 5.31
N THR A 31 8.88 -28.85 4.55
CA THR A 31 9.30 -29.05 3.17
C THR A 31 10.63 -28.36 2.90
N GLU A 32 11.48 -29.01 2.11
CA GLU A 32 12.69 -28.39 1.58
C GLU A 32 12.32 -27.65 0.29
N THR A 33 12.22 -26.32 0.36
CA THR A 33 11.78 -25.46 -0.76
C THR A 33 12.90 -25.24 -1.78
N GLU A 34 14.13 -25.10 -1.29
CA GLU A 34 15.37 -25.05 -2.06
C GLU A 34 16.43 -25.92 -1.40
N PRO A 35 17.53 -26.30 -2.08
CA PRO A 35 18.58 -27.12 -1.48
C PRO A 35 19.10 -26.54 -0.16
N ARG A 36 18.74 -27.18 0.96
CA ARG A 36 19.02 -26.83 2.36
C ARG A 36 18.25 -25.63 2.92
N ILE A 37 17.16 -25.22 2.29
CA ILE A 37 16.20 -24.24 2.82
C ILE A 37 14.92 -25.00 3.17
N TYR A 38 14.54 -24.95 4.43
CA TYR A 38 13.37 -25.64 4.96
C TYR A 38 12.33 -24.62 5.40
N HIS A 39 11.09 -24.85 4.97
CA HIS A 39 9.91 -24.14 5.46
C HIS A 39 9.04 -25.11 6.24
N ALA A 40 8.54 -24.69 7.40
CA ALA A 40 7.70 -25.50 8.26
C ALA A 40 6.61 -24.69 8.94
N GLU A 41 5.44 -25.30 9.05
CA GLU A 41 4.30 -24.76 9.80
C GLU A 41 4.20 -25.46 11.16
N VAL A 42 4.29 -24.69 12.24
CA VAL A 42 4.31 -25.22 13.61
C VAL A 42 3.15 -24.66 14.43
N GLU A 43 2.34 -25.56 14.98
CA GLU A 43 1.21 -25.24 15.86
C GLU A 43 1.69 -24.68 17.20
N GLY A 44 1.25 -23.47 17.55
CA GLY A 44 1.44 -22.84 18.84
C GLY A 44 0.13 -22.32 19.43
N SER A 45 0.11 -21.05 19.87
CA SER A 45 -1.16 -20.34 20.11
C SER A 45 -1.90 -20.02 18.81
N GLU A 46 -1.15 -19.94 17.71
CA GLU A 46 -1.60 -19.87 16.33
C GLU A 46 -0.65 -20.76 15.50
N LEU A 47 -0.92 -20.95 14.21
CA LEU A 47 0.02 -21.59 13.30
C LEU A 47 1.15 -20.59 12.99
N TYR A 48 2.41 -21.00 13.17
CA TYR A 48 3.56 -20.15 12.93
C TYR A 48 4.45 -20.72 11.83
N ASP A 49 4.84 -19.86 10.89
CA ASP A 49 5.83 -20.19 9.88
C ASP A 49 7.25 -20.12 10.45
N VAL A 50 8.04 -21.12 10.06
CA VAL A 50 9.43 -21.30 10.46
C VAL A 50 10.27 -21.57 9.22
N GLU A 51 11.27 -20.73 9.00
CA GLU A 51 12.24 -20.90 7.92
C GLU A 51 13.63 -21.19 8.49
N ILE A 52 14.30 -22.21 7.94
CA ILE A 52 15.64 -22.63 8.35
C ILE A 52 16.54 -22.85 7.14
N GLN A 53 17.69 -22.18 7.14
CA GLN A 53 18.72 -22.40 6.12
C GLN A 53 19.94 -23.12 6.71
N LEU A 54 20.33 -24.23 6.07
CA LEU A 54 21.53 -24.99 6.42
C LEU A 54 22.66 -24.79 5.39
N GLY A 55 23.88 -24.74 5.89
CA GLY A 55 25.12 -24.80 5.13
C GLY A 55 25.51 -26.23 4.77
N SER A 56 26.51 -26.36 3.91
CA SER A 56 26.96 -27.64 3.35
C SER A 56 27.45 -28.68 4.36
N ARG A 57 27.76 -28.26 5.59
CA ARG A 57 28.26 -29.12 6.67
C ARG A 57 27.30 -29.18 7.86
N GLY A 58 26.01 -28.92 7.64
CA GLY A 58 24.99 -28.92 8.70
C GLY A 58 25.11 -27.72 9.65
N GLU A 59 25.66 -26.61 9.17
CA GLU A 59 25.71 -25.35 9.91
C GLU A 59 24.41 -24.59 9.68
N VAL A 60 23.65 -24.30 10.73
CA VAL A 60 22.48 -23.43 10.62
C VAL A 60 22.98 -22.01 10.37
N ILE A 61 22.70 -21.53 9.16
CA ILE A 61 23.06 -20.20 8.65
C ILE A 61 22.04 -19.18 9.15
N TYR A 62 20.75 -19.55 9.05
CA TYR A 62 19.64 -18.67 9.37
C TYR A 62 18.46 -19.46 9.94
N THR A 63 17.73 -18.82 10.85
CA THR A 63 16.50 -19.30 11.47
C THR A 63 15.56 -18.12 11.65
N LEU A 64 14.36 -18.21 11.09
CA LEU A 64 13.26 -17.28 11.29
C LEU A 64 12.06 -18.03 11.83
N CYS A 65 11.34 -17.40 12.75
CA CYS A 65 10.01 -17.86 13.14
C CYS A 65 9.16 -16.62 13.43
N GLU A 66 7.93 -16.60 12.91
CA GLU A 66 7.01 -15.47 13.04
C GLU A 66 6.39 -15.34 14.44
N CYS A 67 6.72 -16.23 15.37
CA CYS A 67 6.14 -16.18 16.70
C CYS A 67 6.62 -14.94 17.48
N PRO A 68 5.79 -14.38 18.39
CA PRO A 68 6.07 -13.14 19.12
C PRO A 68 7.11 -13.31 20.26
N TYR A 69 7.99 -14.29 20.15
CA TYR A 69 9.00 -14.61 21.16
C TYR A 69 10.20 -13.65 21.06
N ASP A 70 10.51 -12.95 22.16
CA ASP A 70 11.54 -11.90 22.22
C ASP A 70 12.69 -12.20 23.21
N LYS A 71 12.66 -13.37 23.88
CA LYS A 71 13.58 -13.70 24.99
C LYS A 71 14.86 -14.42 24.55
N GLY A 72 15.10 -14.57 23.25
CA GLY A 72 16.27 -15.23 22.72
C GLY A 72 16.21 -15.41 21.20
N PRO A 73 17.32 -15.84 20.58
CA PRO A 73 17.45 -15.95 19.12
C PRO A 73 16.68 -17.14 18.52
N ILE A 74 16.30 -18.13 19.33
CA ILE A 74 15.62 -19.35 18.88
C ILE A 74 14.43 -19.56 19.80
N CYS A 75 13.25 -19.67 19.21
CA CYS A 75 12.03 -20.02 19.92
C CYS A 75 11.84 -21.56 19.95
N LYS A 76 10.86 -22.03 20.71
CA LYS A 76 10.52 -23.46 20.78
C LYS A 76 10.07 -24.06 19.44
N HIS A 77 9.44 -23.27 18.55
CA HIS A 77 9.00 -23.74 17.23
C HIS A 77 10.21 -23.99 16.32
N ALA A 78 11.12 -23.02 16.22
CA ALA A 78 12.38 -23.18 15.49
C ALA A 78 13.23 -24.33 16.07
N ALA A 79 13.26 -24.51 17.40
CA ALA A 79 13.92 -25.65 18.03
C ALA A 79 13.30 -27.00 17.62
N ALA A 80 11.96 -27.11 17.57
CA ALA A 80 11.27 -28.31 17.12
C ALA A 80 11.62 -28.68 15.68
N VAL A 81 11.62 -27.69 14.78
CA VAL A 81 11.96 -27.88 13.35
C VAL A 81 13.43 -28.25 13.18
N LEU A 82 14.36 -27.62 13.91
CA LEU A 82 15.79 -28.01 13.90
C LEU A 82 15.99 -29.46 14.34
N LEU A 83 15.25 -29.91 15.36
CA LEU A 83 15.31 -31.28 15.85
C LEU A 83 14.74 -32.30 14.86
N GLU A 84 13.74 -31.90 14.06
CA GLU A 84 13.16 -32.71 12.99
C GLU A 84 14.13 -32.83 11.80
N ILE A 85 14.61 -31.70 11.29
CA ILE A 85 15.58 -31.66 10.18
C ILE A 85 16.86 -32.42 10.53
N ARG A 86 17.30 -32.37 11.79
CA ARG A 86 18.49 -33.11 12.22
C ARG A 86 18.39 -34.61 11.96
N ASN A 87 17.23 -35.19 12.22
CA ASN A 87 17.02 -36.61 11.98
C ASN A 87 17.10 -36.91 10.48
N GLU A 88 16.51 -36.07 9.63
CA GLU A 88 16.57 -36.23 8.18
C GLU A 88 17.99 -36.03 7.62
N PHE A 89 18.68 -34.96 8.04
CA PHE A 89 20.00 -34.57 7.56
C PHE A 89 21.05 -35.66 7.83
N PHE A 90 21.08 -36.24 9.03
CA PHE A 90 22.02 -37.33 9.37
C PHE A 90 21.53 -38.72 8.94
N SER A 91 20.24 -38.88 8.63
CA SER A 91 19.73 -40.10 7.99
C SER A 91 20.11 -40.16 6.51
N GLN A 92 20.18 -39.02 5.83
CA GLN A 92 20.62 -38.92 4.44
C GLN A 92 22.13 -39.21 4.25
N GLU A 93 22.98 -38.97 5.26
CA GLU A 93 24.42 -39.30 5.20
C GLU A 93 24.72 -40.83 5.19
N LYS A 94 23.76 -41.69 5.56
CA LYS A 94 23.91 -43.15 5.52
C LYS A 94 23.37 -43.83 4.27
N VAL A 95 22.79 -43.09 3.33
CA VAL A 95 22.38 -43.63 2.03
C VAL A 95 23.24 -43.00 0.95
N GLN A 96 24.33 -43.69 0.60
CA GLN A 96 25.05 -43.42 -0.64
C GLN A 96 24.05 -43.36 -1.79
N SER A 97 24.09 -42.24 -2.52
CA SER A 97 23.26 -41.93 -3.66
C SER A 97 23.39 -42.98 -4.77
N ALA A 98 22.50 -43.96 -4.76
CA ALA A 98 22.02 -44.55 -6.01
C ALA A 98 21.28 -43.45 -6.78
N PRO A 99 21.40 -43.37 -8.12
CA PRO A 99 20.74 -42.34 -8.90
C PRO A 99 19.24 -42.44 -8.64
N LYS A 100 18.61 -41.36 -8.15
CA LYS A 100 17.14 -41.25 -8.12
C LYS A 100 16.69 -41.52 -9.55
N LYS A 101 16.09 -42.70 -9.80
CA LYS A 101 15.43 -42.97 -11.08
C LYS A 101 14.41 -41.85 -11.25
N ASN A 102 14.56 -41.07 -12.32
CA ASN A 102 13.63 -40.01 -12.62
C ASN A 102 12.25 -40.65 -12.82
N ILE A 103 11.23 -40.17 -12.09
CA ILE A 103 9.86 -40.66 -12.23
C ILE A 103 9.41 -40.57 -13.69
N ALA A 104 9.86 -39.56 -14.43
CA ALA A 104 9.62 -39.44 -15.86
C ALA A 104 10.15 -40.64 -16.66
N ASP A 105 11.30 -41.20 -16.30
CA ASP A 105 11.89 -42.39 -16.95
C ASP A 105 11.16 -43.69 -16.58
N GLN A 106 10.40 -43.70 -15.48
CA GLN A 106 9.57 -44.83 -15.08
C GLN A 106 8.19 -44.76 -15.73
N LEU A 107 7.60 -43.56 -15.77
CA LEU A 107 6.34 -43.30 -16.47
C LEU A 107 6.47 -43.48 -17.99
N SER A 108 7.62 -43.12 -18.59
CA SER A 108 7.87 -43.30 -20.03
C SER A 108 7.96 -44.77 -20.48
N LYS A 109 8.11 -45.70 -19.53
CA LYS A 109 8.11 -47.16 -19.79
C LYS A 109 6.73 -47.76 -19.78
N LEU A 110 5.73 -47.06 -19.25
CA LEU A 110 4.34 -47.46 -19.30
C LEU A 110 3.79 -47.21 -20.70
N ASN A 111 2.95 -48.11 -21.19
CA ASN A 111 2.24 -47.88 -22.43
C ASN A 111 1.08 -46.87 -22.22
N LYS A 112 0.48 -46.42 -23.33
CA LYS A 112 -0.58 -45.40 -23.29
C LYS A 112 -1.75 -45.80 -22.38
N ASP A 113 -2.18 -47.07 -22.42
CA ASP A 113 -3.34 -47.54 -21.65
C ASP A 113 -3.03 -47.67 -20.16
N GLU A 114 -1.81 -48.07 -19.81
CA GLU A 114 -1.31 -48.09 -18.43
C GLU A 114 -1.21 -46.67 -17.85
N LEU A 115 -0.74 -45.70 -18.64
CA LEU A 115 -0.70 -44.29 -18.23
C LEU A 115 -2.10 -43.72 -18.02
N ILE A 116 -3.03 -44.00 -18.93
CA ILE A 116 -4.43 -43.56 -18.78
C ILE A 116 -5.05 -44.18 -17.53
N THR A 117 -4.84 -45.48 -17.30
CA THR A 117 -5.37 -46.18 -16.11
C THR A 117 -4.81 -45.58 -14.83
N LEU A 118 -3.52 -45.25 -14.81
CA LEU A 118 -2.87 -44.61 -13.68
C LEU A 118 -3.42 -43.20 -13.41
N LEU A 119 -3.61 -42.40 -14.47
CA LEU A 119 -4.19 -41.05 -14.35
C LEU A 119 -5.65 -41.09 -13.87
N VAL A 120 -6.46 -42.02 -14.38
CA VAL A 120 -7.85 -42.22 -13.92
C VAL A 120 -7.89 -42.70 -12.49
N LYS A 121 -6.96 -43.57 -12.08
CA LYS A 121 -6.87 -44.00 -10.70
C LYS A 121 -6.57 -42.80 -9.79
N PHE A 122 -5.56 -42.01 -10.11
CA PHE A 122 -5.22 -40.83 -9.31
C PHE A 122 -6.31 -39.76 -9.33
N SER A 123 -7.01 -39.54 -10.46
CA SER A 123 -8.15 -38.62 -10.48
C SER A 123 -9.29 -39.08 -9.57
N ASN A 124 -9.48 -40.38 -9.38
CA ASN A 124 -10.51 -40.89 -8.46
C ASN A 124 -10.07 -40.84 -6.99
N GLU A 125 -8.77 -40.79 -6.72
CA GLU A 125 -8.20 -40.83 -5.36
C GLU A 125 -7.80 -39.44 -4.83
N ILE A 126 -7.47 -38.50 -5.72
CA ILE A 126 -6.89 -37.18 -5.40
C ILE A 126 -7.68 -36.09 -6.14
N GLU A 127 -8.36 -35.21 -5.40
CA GLU A 127 -9.23 -34.18 -5.97
C GLU A 127 -8.46 -33.17 -6.82
N GLU A 128 -7.25 -32.78 -6.42
CA GLU A 128 -6.41 -31.84 -7.17
C GLU A 128 -6.01 -32.40 -8.54
N VAL A 129 -5.81 -33.72 -8.64
CA VAL A 129 -5.49 -34.41 -9.89
C VAL A 129 -6.72 -34.50 -10.79
N GLU A 130 -7.90 -34.76 -10.22
CA GLU A 130 -9.17 -34.68 -10.94
C GLU A 130 -9.37 -33.29 -11.54
N GLN A 131 -9.26 -32.24 -10.73
CA GLN A 131 -9.43 -30.86 -11.17
C GLN A 131 -8.43 -30.49 -12.27
N ALA A 132 -7.15 -30.84 -12.10
CA ALA A 132 -6.11 -30.56 -13.09
C ALA A 132 -6.33 -31.27 -14.43
N LEU A 133 -6.72 -32.55 -14.39
CA LEU A 133 -7.04 -33.31 -15.60
C LEU A 133 -8.33 -32.80 -16.26
N SER A 134 -9.36 -32.52 -15.46
CA SER A 134 -10.62 -31.94 -15.92
C SER A 134 -10.37 -30.61 -16.65
N LEU A 135 -9.57 -29.70 -16.07
CA LEU A 135 -9.14 -28.45 -16.71
C LEU A 135 -8.36 -28.67 -18.01
N LYS A 136 -7.50 -29.70 -18.07
CA LYS A 136 -6.68 -30.01 -19.26
C LYS A 136 -7.47 -30.54 -20.44
N PHE A 137 -8.61 -31.19 -20.19
CA PHE A 137 -9.46 -31.78 -21.24
C PHE A 137 -10.72 -30.97 -21.53
N ILE A 138 -10.85 -29.76 -20.98
CA ILE A 138 -11.94 -28.84 -21.32
C ILE A 138 -11.87 -28.54 -22.82
N ASN A 139 -12.90 -28.97 -23.54
CA ASN A 139 -12.96 -28.78 -24.99
C ASN A 139 -13.18 -27.29 -25.27
N VAL A 140 -12.18 -26.66 -25.88
CA VAL A 140 -11.93 -25.22 -25.88
C VAL A 140 -12.99 -24.43 -26.69
N ASP A 141 -13.69 -25.10 -27.60
CA ASP A 141 -14.52 -24.46 -28.64
C ASP A 141 -16.01 -24.31 -28.31
N ASN A 142 -16.50 -24.73 -27.14
CA ASN A 142 -17.94 -24.69 -26.82
C ASN A 142 -18.26 -24.07 -25.45
N LYS A 143 -19.49 -23.52 -25.34
CA LYS A 143 -20.08 -22.97 -24.09
C LYS A 143 -20.00 -23.91 -22.89
N GLU A 144 -19.89 -25.22 -23.13
CA GLU A 144 -19.71 -26.23 -22.08
C GLU A 144 -18.41 -26.04 -21.29
N GLY A 145 -17.34 -25.53 -21.92
CA GLY A 145 -16.06 -25.31 -21.24
C GLY A 145 -16.08 -24.17 -20.23
N LEU A 146 -16.80 -23.07 -20.52
CA LEU A 146 -16.98 -21.99 -19.55
C LEU A 146 -17.76 -22.45 -18.31
N ASN A 147 -18.77 -23.31 -18.50
CA ASN A 147 -19.51 -23.89 -17.38
C ASN A 147 -18.64 -24.80 -16.50
N GLN A 148 -17.64 -25.48 -17.09
CA GLN A 148 -16.68 -26.28 -16.33
C GLN A 148 -15.73 -25.37 -15.52
N TYR A 149 -15.23 -24.28 -16.10
CA TYR A 149 -14.46 -23.28 -15.34
C TYR A 149 -15.24 -22.72 -14.14
N LYS A 150 -16.51 -22.35 -14.33
CA LYS A 150 -17.37 -21.91 -13.22
C LYS A 150 -17.48 -22.96 -12.12
N LYS A 151 -17.56 -24.25 -12.46
CA LYS A 151 -17.61 -25.33 -11.47
C LYS A 151 -16.31 -25.43 -10.66
N VAL A 152 -15.16 -25.32 -11.32
CA VAL A 152 -13.85 -25.34 -10.64
C VAL A 152 -13.76 -24.18 -9.66
N ILE A 153 -14.05 -22.96 -10.12
CA ILE A 153 -14.05 -21.74 -9.29
C ILE A 153 -14.99 -21.90 -8.08
N ARG A 154 -16.26 -22.26 -8.33
CA ARG A 154 -17.27 -22.40 -7.27
C ARG A 154 -16.97 -23.53 -6.29
N SER A 155 -16.27 -24.58 -6.72
CA SER A 155 -15.85 -25.66 -5.82
C SER A 155 -14.87 -25.14 -4.79
N SER A 156 -13.82 -24.44 -5.22
CA SER A 156 -12.84 -23.82 -4.32
C SER A 156 -13.46 -22.78 -3.39
N ILE A 157 -14.33 -21.92 -3.90
CA ILE A 157 -15.09 -20.96 -3.08
C ILE A 157 -15.89 -21.71 -2.01
N LYS A 158 -16.68 -22.71 -2.40
CA LYS A 158 -17.56 -23.44 -1.49
C LYS A 158 -16.81 -24.21 -0.41
N GLN A 159 -15.66 -24.80 -0.74
CA GLN A 159 -14.82 -25.54 0.22
C GLN A 159 -14.25 -24.65 1.33
N ASN A 160 -14.06 -23.36 1.03
CA ASN A 160 -13.45 -22.38 1.94
C ASN A 160 -14.47 -21.42 2.57
N SER A 161 -15.76 -21.58 2.25
CA SER A 161 -16.87 -20.81 2.79
C SER A 161 -17.38 -21.39 4.10
N ASP A 162 -17.85 -20.53 5.00
CA ASP A 162 -18.56 -20.97 6.20
C ASP A 162 -19.98 -21.50 5.87
N ARG A 163 -20.71 -21.94 6.90
CA ARG A 163 -22.09 -22.46 6.76
C ARG A 163 -23.10 -21.43 6.22
N HIS A 164 -22.76 -20.14 6.22
CA HIS A 164 -23.57 -19.04 5.72
C HIS A 164 -23.11 -18.56 4.34
N GLY A 165 -22.05 -19.15 3.78
CA GLY A 165 -21.48 -18.76 2.50
C GLY A 165 -20.53 -17.57 2.57
N PHE A 166 -20.06 -17.20 3.78
CA PHE A 166 -19.08 -16.14 3.97
C PHE A 166 -17.66 -16.70 4.03
N ILE A 167 -16.71 -16.01 3.40
CA ILE A 167 -15.29 -16.37 3.42
C ILE A 167 -14.52 -15.38 4.28
N ALA A 168 -14.00 -15.88 5.40
CA ALA A 168 -13.15 -15.09 6.28
C ALA A 168 -11.82 -14.77 5.61
N TYR A 169 -11.22 -13.64 5.98
CA TYR A 169 -9.95 -13.11 5.48
C TYR A 169 -8.87 -14.19 5.22
N ARG A 170 -8.57 -15.03 6.22
CA ARG A 170 -7.53 -16.08 6.13
C ARG A 170 -7.83 -17.17 5.09
N ASN A 171 -9.09 -17.32 4.70
CA ASN A 171 -9.55 -18.33 3.75
C ASN A 171 -9.65 -17.80 2.31
N VAL A 172 -9.54 -16.49 2.09
CA VAL A 172 -9.68 -15.88 0.76
C VAL A 172 -8.64 -16.43 -0.23
N PRO A 173 -7.34 -16.54 0.08
CA PRO A 173 -6.35 -17.10 -0.85
C PRO A 173 -6.72 -18.51 -1.34
N TYR A 174 -7.20 -19.36 -0.43
CA TYR A 174 -7.62 -20.73 -0.77
C TYR A 174 -8.95 -20.76 -1.55
N ALA A 175 -9.85 -19.83 -1.26
CA ALA A 175 -11.11 -19.72 -1.97
C ALA A 175 -10.93 -19.33 -3.45
N ILE A 176 -9.95 -18.48 -3.76
CA ILE A 176 -9.67 -18.03 -5.13
C ILE A 176 -8.77 -18.98 -5.92
N ALA A 177 -8.15 -19.99 -5.30
CA ALA A 177 -7.24 -20.93 -5.97
C ALA A 177 -7.85 -21.60 -7.22
N GLY A 178 -9.16 -21.88 -7.20
CA GLY A 178 -9.86 -22.40 -8.37
C GLY A 178 -9.92 -21.40 -9.54
N ALA A 179 -10.04 -20.11 -9.23
CA ALA A 179 -10.03 -19.03 -10.21
C ALA A 179 -8.62 -18.75 -10.74
N GLU A 180 -7.58 -18.83 -9.90
CA GLU A 180 -6.19 -18.74 -10.34
C GLU A 180 -5.84 -19.83 -11.36
N LYS A 181 -6.24 -21.09 -11.10
CA LYS A 181 -6.07 -22.19 -12.07
C LYS A 181 -6.80 -21.96 -13.40
N VAL A 182 -7.96 -21.30 -13.37
CA VAL A 182 -8.69 -20.93 -14.59
C VAL A 182 -8.02 -19.74 -15.29
N MET A 183 -7.41 -18.83 -14.52
CA MET A 183 -6.67 -17.68 -15.05
C MET A 183 -5.49 -18.11 -15.91
N GLU A 184 -4.75 -19.15 -15.50
CA GLU A 184 -3.69 -19.76 -16.33
C GLU A 184 -4.21 -20.14 -17.73
N LYS A 185 -5.48 -20.55 -17.86
CA LYS A 185 -6.10 -20.87 -19.16
C LYS A 185 -6.45 -19.66 -20.00
N ALA A 186 -6.77 -18.53 -19.37
CA ALA A 186 -6.92 -17.26 -20.09
C ALA A 186 -5.56 -16.79 -20.62
N GLU A 187 -4.49 -16.92 -19.84
CA GLU A 187 -3.12 -16.56 -20.23
C GLU A 187 -2.60 -17.46 -21.36
N GLU A 188 -2.71 -18.78 -21.23
CA GLU A 188 -2.35 -19.74 -22.29
C GLU A 188 -3.10 -19.44 -23.60
N ALA A 189 -4.38 -19.10 -23.52
CA ALA A 189 -5.18 -18.72 -24.69
C ALA A 189 -4.68 -17.42 -25.32
N LEU A 190 -4.32 -16.42 -24.50
CA LEU A 190 -3.77 -15.15 -24.96
C LEU A 190 -2.42 -15.36 -25.67
N GLU A 191 -1.50 -16.11 -25.07
CA GLU A 191 -0.18 -16.44 -25.62
C GLU A 191 -0.29 -17.21 -26.95
N SER A 192 -1.30 -18.07 -27.06
CA SER A 192 -1.58 -18.83 -28.28
C SER A 192 -2.32 -18.02 -29.37
N GLY A 193 -2.60 -16.73 -29.14
CA GLY A 193 -3.29 -15.86 -30.10
C GLY A 193 -4.82 -16.02 -30.14
N HIS A 194 -5.39 -16.81 -29.22
CA HIS A 194 -6.84 -16.99 -29.10
C HIS A 194 -7.48 -15.87 -28.26
N HIS A 195 -7.34 -14.62 -28.70
CA HIS A 195 -7.72 -13.42 -27.94
C HIS A 195 -9.17 -13.40 -27.46
N LEU A 196 -10.12 -13.74 -28.35
CA LEU A 196 -11.54 -13.77 -27.98
C LEU A 196 -11.78 -14.76 -26.83
N ARG A 197 -11.09 -15.90 -26.87
CA ARG A 197 -11.21 -16.94 -25.86
C ARG A 197 -10.61 -16.50 -24.53
N ALA A 198 -9.44 -15.88 -24.54
CA ALA A 198 -8.83 -15.33 -23.35
C ALA A 198 -9.79 -14.37 -22.62
N VAL A 199 -10.42 -13.46 -23.37
CA VAL A 199 -11.41 -12.50 -22.84
C VAL A 199 -12.66 -13.20 -22.29
N GLU A 200 -13.19 -14.21 -22.97
CA GLU A 200 -14.33 -14.99 -22.46
C GLU A 200 -14.03 -15.69 -21.13
N ILE A 201 -12.81 -16.20 -20.97
CA ILE A 201 -12.37 -16.84 -19.72
C ILE A 201 -12.19 -15.79 -18.63
N SER A 202 -11.55 -14.66 -18.93
CA SER A 202 -11.42 -13.53 -18.00
C SER A 202 -12.77 -13.03 -17.51
N PHE A 203 -13.76 -12.85 -18.38
CA PHE A 203 -15.11 -12.45 -17.97
C PHE A 203 -15.81 -13.52 -17.13
N CYS A 204 -15.60 -14.80 -17.45
CA CYS A 204 -16.08 -15.89 -16.62
C CYS A 204 -15.52 -15.81 -15.19
N ILE A 205 -14.24 -15.49 -15.02
CA ILE A 205 -13.62 -15.32 -13.71
C ILE A 205 -14.18 -14.07 -13.03
N MET A 206 -14.20 -12.93 -13.71
CA MET A 206 -14.69 -11.66 -13.17
C MET A 206 -16.12 -11.76 -12.65
N HIS A 207 -17.00 -12.52 -13.30
CA HIS A 207 -18.37 -12.74 -12.80
C HIS A 207 -18.38 -13.46 -11.46
N GLU A 208 -17.62 -14.54 -11.32
CA GLU A 208 -17.58 -15.32 -10.08
C GLU A 208 -16.85 -14.56 -8.96
N MET A 209 -15.81 -13.78 -9.29
CA MET A 209 -15.09 -12.94 -8.34
C MET A 209 -15.91 -11.73 -7.90
N GLY A 210 -16.67 -11.12 -8.82
CA GLY A 210 -17.60 -10.03 -8.50
C GLY A 210 -18.70 -10.47 -7.53
N ASP A 211 -19.24 -11.68 -7.70
CA ASP A 211 -20.17 -12.28 -6.75
C ASP A 211 -19.49 -12.56 -5.38
N LEU A 212 -18.25 -13.06 -5.40
CA LEU A 212 -17.46 -13.37 -4.20
C LEU A 212 -17.17 -12.13 -3.34
N LEU A 213 -16.91 -10.97 -3.95
CA LEU A 213 -16.65 -9.72 -3.22
C LEU A 213 -17.81 -9.31 -2.31
N GLN A 214 -19.03 -9.76 -2.58
CA GLN A 214 -20.19 -9.49 -1.72
C GLN A 214 -20.25 -10.40 -0.48
N SER A 215 -19.39 -11.41 -0.40
CA SER A 215 -19.44 -12.47 0.61
C SER A 215 -18.06 -12.85 1.17
N CYS A 216 -17.04 -12.02 1.01
CA CYS A 216 -15.72 -12.24 1.60
C CYS A 216 -15.13 -10.99 2.26
N ASP A 217 -14.14 -11.21 3.14
CA ASP A 217 -13.27 -10.16 3.66
C ASP A 217 -12.03 -10.01 2.77
N ASP A 218 -12.14 -9.16 1.74
CA ASP A 218 -11.06 -8.89 0.77
C ASP A 218 -10.15 -7.72 1.20
N SER A 219 -9.92 -7.53 2.50
CA SER A 219 -9.13 -6.38 3.00
C SER A 219 -7.69 -6.33 2.46
N ASP A 220 -7.13 -7.47 2.08
CA ASP A 220 -5.81 -7.56 1.41
C ASP A 220 -5.88 -7.45 -0.13
N GLY A 221 -7.08 -7.39 -0.70
CA GLY A 221 -7.29 -7.19 -2.14
C GLY A 221 -6.95 -8.40 -3.01
N TYR A 222 -7.06 -9.62 -2.51
CA TYR A 222 -6.84 -10.85 -3.29
C TYR A 222 -7.85 -10.97 -4.44
N VAL A 223 -9.14 -10.79 -4.15
CA VAL A 223 -10.22 -10.92 -5.14
C VAL A 223 -10.18 -9.74 -6.11
N GLY A 224 -10.06 -8.53 -5.60
CA GLY A 224 -9.86 -7.33 -6.43
C GLY A 224 -8.61 -7.42 -7.31
N GLY A 225 -7.51 -7.95 -6.78
CA GLY A 225 -6.27 -8.20 -7.52
C GLY A 225 -6.46 -9.17 -8.68
N LEU A 226 -7.17 -10.28 -8.47
CA LEU A 226 -7.46 -11.24 -9.56
C LEU A 226 -8.37 -10.66 -10.64
N ILE A 227 -9.35 -9.81 -10.27
CA ILE A 227 -10.16 -9.06 -11.24
C ILE A 227 -9.27 -8.11 -12.06
N GLN A 228 -8.31 -7.43 -11.41
CA GLN A 228 -7.36 -6.57 -12.12
C GLN A 228 -6.49 -7.36 -13.11
N VAL A 229 -6.05 -8.58 -12.75
CA VAL A 229 -5.34 -9.47 -13.68
C VAL A 229 -6.20 -9.83 -14.88
N CYS A 230 -7.50 -10.12 -14.67
CA CYS A 230 -8.44 -10.37 -15.77
C CYS A 230 -8.55 -9.15 -16.71
N LEU A 231 -8.71 -7.94 -16.16
CA LEU A 231 -8.76 -6.70 -16.94
C LEU A 231 -7.46 -6.47 -17.74
N ASN A 232 -6.30 -6.78 -17.17
CA ASN A 232 -5.01 -6.68 -17.85
C ASN A 232 -4.92 -7.65 -19.05
N VAL A 233 -5.45 -8.87 -18.93
CA VAL A 233 -5.55 -9.82 -20.05
C VAL A 233 -6.49 -9.31 -21.13
N VAL A 234 -7.64 -8.72 -20.75
CA VAL A 234 -8.58 -8.11 -21.69
C VAL A 234 -7.93 -6.95 -22.45
N HIS A 235 -7.23 -6.06 -21.74
CA HIS A 235 -6.49 -4.96 -22.34
C HIS A 235 -5.42 -5.47 -23.31
N SER A 236 -4.63 -6.46 -22.89
CA SER A 236 -3.58 -7.08 -23.71
C SER A 236 -4.13 -7.79 -24.94
N ALA A 237 -5.30 -8.43 -24.82
CA ALA A 237 -6.00 -9.03 -25.95
C ALA A 237 -6.47 -7.96 -26.93
N ALA A 238 -7.02 -6.84 -26.45
CA ALA A 238 -7.54 -5.77 -27.29
C ALA A 238 -6.42 -4.98 -28.01
N SER A 239 -5.32 -4.65 -27.32
CA SER A 239 -4.23 -3.84 -27.87
C SER A 239 -3.47 -4.53 -29.01
N GLN A 240 -3.43 -5.86 -29.05
CA GLN A 240 -2.81 -6.60 -30.16
C GLN A 240 -3.48 -6.36 -31.52
N PHE A 241 -4.76 -5.97 -31.54
CA PHE A 241 -5.48 -5.66 -32.78
C PHE A 241 -5.20 -4.25 -33.32
N GLU A 242 -4.44 -3.43 -32.60
CA GLU A 242 -4.11 -2.07 -33.06
C GLU A 242 -3.29 -2.09 -34.37
N PHE A 243 -2.53 -3.16 -34.61
CA PHE A 243 -1.66 -3.28 -35.78
C PHE A 243 -2.01 -4.46 -36.71
N ILE A 244 -2.99 -5.29 -36.34
CA ILE A 244 -3.31 -6.55 -37.03
C ILE A 244 -4.79 -6.55 -37.47
N SER A 245 -5.01 -6.69 -38.78
CA SER A 245 -6.36 -6.93 -39.30
C SER A 245 -6.77 -8.38 -39.03
N ASN A 246 -7.72 -8.57 -38.13
CA ASN A 246 -8.20 -9.90 -37.74
C ASN A 246 -9.75 -9.92 -37.74
N LYS A 247 -10.30 -11.04 -38.22
CA LYS A 247 -11.74 -11.29 -38.35
C LYS A 247 -12.46 -11.31 -37.00
N ASP A 248 -11.75 -11.57 -35.91
CA ASP A 248 -12.34 -11.63 -34.56
C ASP A 248 -12.47 -10.26 -33.90
N ARG A 249 -11.80 -9.22 -34.42
CA ARG A 249 -11.84 -7.86 -33.85
C ARG A 249 -13.27 -7.32 -33.63
N PRO A 250 -14.21 -7.38 -34.60
CA PRO A 250 -15.56 -6.85 -34.39
C PRO A 250 -16.34 -7.66 -33.35
N ASN A 251 -16.04 -8.95 -33.20
CA ASN A 251 -16.68 -9.80 -32.19
C ASN A 251 -16.16 -9.44 -30.80
N LEU A 252 -14.85 -9.26 -30.66
CA LEU A 252 -14.24 -8.82 -29.41
C LEU A 252 -14.77 -7.43 -29.00
N PHE A 253 -14.84 -6.47 -29.92
CA PHE A 253 -15.39 -5.14 -29.63
C PHE A 253 -16.82 -5.22 -29.07
N LYS A 254 -17.70 -5.98 -29.73
CA LYS A 254 -19.07 -6.19 -29.26
C LYS A 254 -19.12 -6.92 -27.92
N LEU A 255 -18.21 -7.86 -27.69
CA LEU A 255 -18.10 -8.60 -26.43
C LEU A 255 -17.76 -7.63 -25.28
N LEU A 256 -16.77 -6.75 -25.45
CA LEU A 256 -16.41 -5.75 -24.43
C LEU A 256 -17.57 -4.80 -24.12
N LEU A 257 -18.21 -4.21 -25.14
CA LEU A 257 -19.33 -3.29 -24.91
C LEU A 257 -20.53 -3.96 -24.23
N LYS A 258 -20.76 -5.25 -24.52
CA LYS A 258 -21.78 -6.03 -23.83
C LYS A 258 -21.41 -6.27 -22.37
N GLU A 259 -20.14 -6.56 -22.11
CA GLU A 259 -19.65 -6.87 -20.77
C GLU A 259 -19.70 -5.65 -19.84
N VAL A 260 -19.40 -4.45 -20.33
CA VAL A 260 -19.54 -3.20 -19.58
C VAL A 260 -20.94 -3.03 -18.96
N LEU A 261 -21.98 -3.58 -19.61
CA LEU A 261 -23.37 -3.55 -19.14
C LEU A 261 -23.77 -4.76 -18.28
N HIS A 262 -22.82 -5.63 -17.93
CA HIS A 262 -23.10 -6.83 -17.14
C HIS A 262 -23.45 -6.45 -15.70
N PRO A 263 -24.50 -7.06 -15.08
CA PRO A 263 -24.93 -6.71 -13.73
C PRO A 263 -23.84 -6.85 -12.65
N SER A 264 -22.88 -7.76 -12.82
CA SER A 264 -21.78 -7.94 -11.86
C SER A 264 -20.80 -6.76 -11.83
N LEU A 265 -20.84 -5.86 -12.83
CA LEU A 265 -20.02 -4.65 -12.89
C LEU A 265 -20.80 -3.39 -12.48
N GLU A 266 -22.09 -3.53 -12.12
CA GLU A 266 -22.89 -2.38 -11.67
C GLU A 266 -22.33 -1.84 -10.35
N GLY A 267 -21.97 -0.56 -10.32
CA GLY A 267 -21.33 0.08 -9.17
C GLY A 267 -19.81 -0.07 -9.12
N TRP A 268 -19.21 -0.74 -10.12
CA TRP A 268 -17.75 -0.88 -10.27
C TRP A 268 -17.25 -0.03 -11.44
N ASP A 269 -17.39 1.28 -11.30
CA ASP A 269 -17.09 2.30 -12.31
C ASP A 269 -15.69 2.16 -12.91
N GLU A 270 -14.67 1.90 -12.08
CA GLU A 270 -13.28 1.74 -12.51
C GLU A 270 -13.12 0.56 -13.48
N TRP A 271 -13.80 -0.56 -13.23
CA TRP A 271 -13.75 -1.73 -14.11
C TRP A 271 -14.51 -1.47 -15.40
N GLN A 272 -15.65 -0.78 -15.33
CA GLN A 272 -16.39 -0.35 -16.52
C GLN A 272 -15.54 0.58 -17.39
N LEU A 273 -14.85 1.56 -16.80
CA LEU A 273 -13.94 2.46 -17.49
C LEU A 273 -12.74 1.71 -18.10
N SER A 274 -12.15 0.76 -17.38
CA SER A 274 -11.04 -0.07 -17.89
C SER A 274 -11.43 -0.90 -19.13
N LEU A 275 -12.65 -1.46 -19.15
CA LEU A 275 -13.18 -2.15 -20.33
C LEU A 275 -13.47 -1.18 -21.48
N MET A 276 -13.97 0.02 -21.18
CA MET A 276 -14.18 1.07 -22.18
C MET A 276 -12.87 1.54 -22.79
N GLU A 277 -11.82 1.71 -21.99
CA GLU A 277 -10.47 2.01 -22.46
C GLU A 277 -9.95 0.90 -23.38
N SER A 278 -10.05 -0.36 -22.95
CA SER A 278 -9.64 -1.52 -23.75
C SER A 278 -10.38 -1.57 -25.11
N ALA A 279 -11.66 -1.17 -25.14
CA ALA A 279 -12.43 -1.11 -26.37
C ALA A 279 -11.92 -0.08 -27.38
N ILE A 280 -11.20 0.97 -26.96
CA ILE A 280 -10.63 2.01 -27.85
C ILE A 280 -9.69 1.40 -28.88
N TYR A 281 -8.89 0.40 -28.50
CA TYR A 281 -7.96 -0.30 -29.41
C TYR A 281 -8.66 -0.95 -30.59
N LEU A 282 -9.93 -1.32 -30.40
CA LEU A 282 -10.72 -2.05 -31.37
C LEU A 282 -11.57 -1.14 -32.27
N ILE A 283 -11.65 0.17 -31.99
CA ILE A 283 -12.44 1.11 -32.79
C ILE A 283 -11.70 1.44 -34.09
N THR A 284 -12.35 1.21 -35.23
CA THR A 284 -11.76 1.41 -36.57
C THR A 284 -12.58 2.31 -37.49
N ASN A 285 -13.81 2.66 -37.12
CA ASN A 285 -14.72 3.45 -37.95
C ASN A 285 -15.72 4.23 -37.09
N ASP A 286 -16.41 5.18 -37.72
CA ASP A 286 -17.38 6.06 -37.05
C ASP A 286 -18.56 5.31 -36.43
N ALA A 287 -19.00 4.19 -37.02
CA ALA A 287 -20.12 3.42 -36.45
C ALA A 287 -19.74 2.78 -35.11
N GLU A 288 -18.53 2.22 -35.01
CA GLU A 288 -17.99 1.68 -33.75
C GLU A 288 -17.75 2.78 -32.73
N LYS A 289 -17.20 3.92 -33.17
CA LYS A 289 -17.05 5.12 -32.34
C LYS A 289 -18.40 5.54 -31.74
N HIS A 290 -19.45 5.65 -32.56
CA HIS A 290 -20.78 6.02 -32.08
C HIS A 290 -21.35 5.02 -31.06
N LEU A 291 -21.15 3.71 -31.26
CA LEU A 291 -21.59 2.70 -30.28
C LEU A 291 -20.87 2.87 -28.94
N TRP A 292 -19.55 3.07 -28.98
CA TRP A 292 -18.73 3.30 -27.79
C TRP A 292 -19.13 4.61 -27.08
N SER A 293 -19.29 5.72 -27.82
CA SER A 293 -19.66 7.02 -27.27
C SER A 293 -21.05 7.01 -26.63
N ASN A 294 -22.03 6.36 -27.25
CA ASN A 294 -23.37 6.23 -26.65
C ASN A 294 -23.33 5.43 -25.34
N LEU A 295 -22.45 4.43 -25.25
CA LEU A 295 -22.31 3.64 -24.04
C LEU A 295 -21.67 4.44 -22.91
N ILE A 296 -20.57 5.16 -23.18
CA ILE A 296 -19.91 5.96 -22.13
C ILE A 296 -20.82 7.10 -21.64
N GLU A 297 -21.59 7.73 -22.54
CA GLU A 297 -22.61 8.74 -22.18
C GLU A 297 -23.70 8.16 -21.29
N ARG A 298 -24.12 6.93 -21.57
CA ARG A 298 -25.11 6.24 -20.74
C ARG A 298 -24.56 6.00 -19.34
N LEU A 299 -23.33 5.50 -19.21
CA LEU A 299 -22.69 5.28 -17.90
C LEU A 299 -22.58 6.59 -17.12
N GLU A 300 -22.09 7.65 -17.76
CA GLU A 300 -21.94 8.98 -17.17
C GLU A 300 -23.29 9.56 -16.69
N SER A 301 -24.36 9.35 -17.46
CA SER A 301 -25.71 9.77 -17.08
C SER A 301 -26.27 9.00 -15.87
N HIS A 302 -25.84 7.75 -15.65
CA HIS A 302 -26.24 6.97 -14.48
C HIS A 302 -25.52 7.46 -13.22
N GLU A 303 -24.26 7.89 -13.33
CA GLU A 303 -23.45 8.34 -12.20
C GLU A 303 -23.67 9.81 -11.78
N SER A 304 -23.94 10.70 -12.74
CA SER A 304 -24.31 12.11 -12.44
C SER A 304 -25.56 12.24 -11.55
N ASN A 305 -26.36 11.19 -11.42
CA ASN A 305 -27.53 11.13 -10.54
C ASN A 305 -27.22 10.67 -9.10
N LYS A 306 -25.97 10.28 -8.76
CA LYS A 306 -25.63 9.58 -7.51
C LYS A 306 -24.68 10.30 -6.53
N SER A 307 -24.36 11.60 -6.72
CA SER A 307 -23.54 12.48 -5.84
C SER A 307 -22.07 12.70 -6.26
N SER A 308 -21.24 13.23 -5.34
CA SER A 308 -19.90 13.83 -5.53
C SER A 308 -18.85 12.96 -6.26
N TYR A 309 -19.10 11.66 -6.41
CA TYR A 309 -18.27 10.72 -7.20
C TYR A 309 -18.39 10.97 -8.73
N SER A 310 -19.41 11.72 -9.14
CA SER A 310 -19.65 12.13 -10.53
C SER A 310 -18.48 12.88 -11.17
N SER A 311 -17.58 13.51 -10.41
CA SER A 311 -16.45 14.24 -11.01
C SER A 311 -15.37 13.33 -11.56
N TYR A 312 -15.02 12.25 -10.85
CA TYR A 312 -13.97 11.32 -11.27
C TYR A 312 -14.38 10.58 -12.55
N PHE A 313 -15.58 9.99 -12.56
CA PHE A 313 -16.07 9.27 -13.74
C PHE A 313 -16.11 10.17 -14.97
N SER A 314 -16.66 11.39 -14.85
CA SER A 314 -16.75 12.34 -15.95
C SER A 314 -15.38 12.76 -16.48
N GLU A 315 -14.40 12.93 -15.60
CA GLU A 315 -13.03 13.26 -15.98
C GLU A 315 -12.36 12.12 -16.75
N GLU A 316 -12.42 10.88 -16.24
CA GLU A 316 -11.92 9.69 -16.95
C GLU A 316 -12.65 9.47 -18.28
N ALA A 317 -13.97 9.60 -18.30
CA ALA A 317 -14.75 9.48 -19.53
C ALA A 317 -14.34 10.53 -20.57
N ALA A 318 -14.06 11.76 -20.15
CA ALA A 318 -13.55 12.80 -21.04
C ALA A 318 -12.16 12.44 -21.58
N MET A 319 -11.26 11.93 -20.74
CA MET A 319 -9.94 11.45 -21.16
C MET A 319 -10.05 10.34 -22.21
N LEU A 320 -10.94 9.37 -22.01
CA LEU A 320 -11.19 8.32 -22.99
C LEU A 320 -11.77 8.88 -24.30
N ARG A 321 -12.70 9.86 -24.25
CA ARG A 321 -13.19 10.55 -25.46
C ARG A 321 -12.04 11.25 -26.20
N TYR A 322 -11.15 11.93 -25.48
CA TYR A 322 -9.97 12.56 -26.06
C TYR A 322 -9.10 11.55 -26.81
N GLN A 323 -8.82 10.38 -26.21
CA GLN A 323 -8.05 9.32 -26.86
C GLN A 323 -8.71 8.79 -28.14
N VAL A 324 -10.04 8.58 -28.12
CA VAL A 324 -10.80 8.15 -29.30
C VAL A 324 -10.72 9.18 -30.43
N ILE A 325 -10.88 10.48 -30.11
CA ILE A 325 -10.75 11.57 -31.08
C ILE A 325 -9.32 11.60 -31.63
N GLN A 326 -8.29 11.49 -30.78
CA GLN A 326 -6.90 11.48 -31.21
C GLN A 326 -6.62 10.33 -32.18
N LYS A 327 -7.14 9.14 -31.89
CA LYS A 327 -6.95 7.93 -32.71
C LYS A 327 -7.63 8.04 -34.08
N LEU A 328 -8.85 8.56 -34.16
CA LEU A 328 -9.66 8.52 -35.39
C LEU A 328 -9.59 9.82 -36.22
N GLU A 329 -9.48 10.97 -35.55
CA GLU A 329 -9.55 12.29 -36.17
C GLU A 329 -8.20 13.04 -36.13
N GLY A 330 -7.24 12.51 -35.39
CA GLY A 330 -5.89 13.05 -35.28
C GLY A 330 -5.71 14.08 -34.15
N GLU A 331 -4.45 14.40 -33.90
CA GLU A 331 -4.01 15.24 -32.79
C GLU A 331 -4.66 16.64 -32.79
N SER A 332 -4.89 17.23 -33.97
CA SER A 332 -5.49 18.57 -34.05
C SER A 332 -6.94 18.61 -33.53
N GLN A 333 -7.75 17.57 -33.77
CA GLN A 333 -9.13 17.54 -33.24
C GLN A 333 -9.15 17.22 -31.75
N ALA A 334 -8.25 16.34 -31.30
CA ALA A 334 -8.12 16.01 -29.88
C ALA A 334 -7.69 17.24 -29.07
N LEU A 335 -6.70 18.00 -29.56
CA LEU A 335 -6.29 19.27 -28.94
C LEU A 335 -7.43 20.28 -28.91
N LYS A 336 -8.24 20.38 -29.98
CA LYS A 336 -9.41 21.25 -29.98
C LYS A 336 -10.42 20.82 -28.91
N PHE A 337 -10.73 19.52 -28.82
CA PHE A 337 -11.61 18.97 -27.79
C PHE A 337 -11.10 19.31 -26.38
N MET A 338 -9.81 19.11 -26.11
CA MET A 338 -9.18 19.48 -24.83
C MET A 338 -9.32 20.98 -24.54
N GLN A 339 -9.08 21.85 -25.52
CA GLN A 339 -9.20 23.31 -25.36
C GLN A 339 -10.66 23.75 -25.12
N ASP A 340 -11.63 23.07 -25.70
CA ASP A 340 -13.06 23.34 -25.49
C ASP A 340 -13.55 22.86 -24.10
N HIS A 341 -12.77 22.02 -23.39
CA HIS A 341 -13.11 21.40 -22.10
C HIS A 341 -12.06 21.65 -21.00
N LEU A 342 -11.41 22.83 -21.00
CA LEU A 342 -10.44 23.22 -19.97
C LEU A 342 -11.04 23.34 -18.55
N ASP A 343 -12.34 23.13 -18.40
CA ASP A 343 -12.99 23.01 -17.11
C ASP A 343 -12.69 21.72 -16.36
N ILE A 344 -12.21 20.70 -17.06
CA ILE A 344 -11.71 19.44 -16.53
C ILE A 344 -10.25 19.61 -16.09
N GLU A 345 -9.91 19.12 -14.90
CA GLU A 345 -8.59 19.30 -14.30
C GLU A 345 -7.48 18.74 -15.19
N ALA A 346 -7.60 17.46 -15.58
CA ALA A 346 -6.64 16.77 -16.43
C ALA A 346 -6.36 17.53 -17.74
N PHE A 347 -7.40 18.05 -18.40
CA PHE A 347 -7.23 18.81 -19.65
C PHE A 347 -6.55 20.15 -19.47
N ARG A 348 -6.85 20.87 -18.37
CA ARG A 348 -6.11 22.09 -18.05
C ARG A 348 -4.64 21.79 -17.79
N LYS A 349 -4.37 20.74 -17.03
CA LYS A 349 -3.00 20.27 -16.73
C LYS A 349 -2.24 19.96 -18.02
N MET A 350 -2.81 19.10 -18.87
CA MET A 350 -2.24 18.76 -20.18
C MET A 350 -1.99 20.00 -21.05
N ALA A 351 -2.94 20.95 -21.08
CA ALA A 351 -2.80 22.18 -21.85
C ALA A 351 -1.66 23.09 -21.34
N ILE A 352 -1.47 23.18 -20.01
CA ILE A 352 -0.36 23.92 -19.41
C ILE A 352 0.97 23.24 -19.73
N GLU A 353 1.06 21.92 -19.53
CA GLU A 353 2.27 21.15 -19.78
C GLU A 353 2.68 21.17 -21.26
N ASP A 354 1.71 21.05 -22.18
CA ASP A 354 1.95 21.20 -23.61
C ASP A 354 2.46 22.61 -23.96
N ALA A 355 1.85 23.66 -23.38
CA ALA A 355 2.32 25.03 -23.58
C ALA A 355 3.75 25.24 -23.04
N ILE A 356 4.10 24.67 -21.88
CA ILE A 356 5.47 24.69 -21.33
C ILE A 356 6.43 23.96 -22.27
N LYS A 357 6.09 22.74 -22.69
CA LYS A 357 6.92 21.90 -23.58
C LYS A 357 7.20 22.61 -24.92
N ASN A 358 6.23 23.35 -25.44
CA ASN A 358 6.34 24.13 -26.67
C ASN A 358 6.90 25.55 -26.45
N LEU A 359 7.43 25.86 -25.26
CA LEU A 359 8.00 27.17 -24.88
C LEU A 359 7.01 28.35 -25.01
N GLN A 360 5.71 28.06 -24.98
CA GLN A 360 4.62 29.04 -25.02
C GLN A 360 4.29 29.53 -23.59
N PHE A 361 5.28 30.04 -22.88
CA PHE A 361 5.17 30.38 -21.45
C PHE A 361 4.05 31.38 -21.13
N GLY A 362 3.78 32.35 -22.01
CA GLY A 362 2.68 33.30 -21.82
C GLY A 362 1.30 32.60 -21.81
N LYS A 363 1.09 31.64 -22.71
CA LYS A 363 -0.14 30.84 -22.76
C LYS A 363 -0.24 29.91 -21.55
N ALA A 364 0.87 29.26 -21.16
CA ALA A 364 0.91 28.41 -19.97
C ALA A 364 0.52 29.20 -18.70
N LEU A 365 1.04 30.43 -18.57
CA LEU A 365 0.74 31.30 -17.45
C LEU A 365 -0.74 31.70 -17.43
N GLU A 366 -1.28 32.10 -18.58
CA GLU A 366 -2.70 32.45 -18.72
C GLU A 366 -3.60 31.28 -18.33
N LEU A 367 -3.31 30.06 -18.79
CA LEU A 367 -4.08 28.86 -18.47
C LEU A 367 -4.06 28.54 -16.96
N ALA A 368 -2.91 28.72 -16.30
CA ALA A 368 -2.78 28.51 -14.87
C ALA A 368 -3.53 29.58 -14.07
N GLU A 369 -3.43 30.86 -14.44
CA GLU A 369 -4.15 31.97 -13.79
C GLU A 369 -5.67 31.85 -13.94
N GLN A 370 -6.15 31.46 -15.12
CA GLN A 370 -7.57 31.18 -15.34
C GLN A 370 -8.07 30.02 -14.45
N GLY A 371 -7.25 28.96 -14.29
CA GLY A 371 -7.55 27.85 -13.39
C GLY A 371 -7.65 28.30 -11.94
N GLU A 372 -6.66 29.06 -11.49
CA GLU A 372 -6.61 29.65 -10.14
C GLU A 372 -7.86 30.48 -9.85
N GLN A 373 -8.23 31.39 -10.76
CA GLN A 373 -9.41 32.24 -10.60
C GLN A 373 -10.69 31.40 -10.51
N LYS A 374 -10.85 30.44 -11.41
CA LYS A 374 -12.04 29.60 -11.49
C LYS A 374 -12.22 28.74 -10.24
N ASP A 375 -11.16 28.07 -9.81
CA ASP A 375 -11.23 27.12 -8.70
C ASP A 375 -11.20 27.81 -7.34
N THR A 376 -10.71 29.06 -7.28
CA THR A 376 -10.95 29.94 -6.14
C THR A 376 -12.44 30.23 -5.95
N ILE A 377 -13.18 30.53 -7.03
CA ILE A 377 -14.62 30.80 -6.99
C ILE A 377 -15.39 29.54 -6.55
N LYS A 378 -14.94 28.35 -6.98
CA LYS A 378 -15.54 27.07 -6.58
C LYS A 378 -15.16 26.62 -5.16
N GLY A 379 -14.14 27.24 -4.55
CA GLY A 379 -13.67 26.88 -3.21
C GLY A 379 -12.83 25.61 -3.17
N TYR A 380 -12.02 25.35 -4.20
CA TYR A 380 -11.14 24.17 -4.32
C TYR A 380 -9.67 24.54 -4.07
N PRO A 381 -9.24 24.70 -2.80
CA PRO A 381 -7.91 25.20 -2.46
C PRO A 381 -6.76 24.28 -2.93
N GLY A 382 -7.00 22.97 -3.03
CA GLY A 382 -6.01 22.02 -3.55
C GLY A 382 -5.65 22.30 -5.02
N LEU A 383 -6.66 22.52 -5.87
CA LEU A 383 -6.46 22.87 -7.28
C LEU A 383 -5.82 24.25 -7.44
N VAL A 384 -6.28 25.23 -6.67
CA VAL A 384 -5.66 26.57 -6.64
C VAL A 384 -4.16 26.47 -6.32
N HIS A 385 -3.80 25.64 -5.33
CA HIS A 385 -2.40 25.41 -4.99
C HIS A 385 -1.61 24.74 -6.14
N GLN A 386 -2.20 23.75 -6.82
CA GLN A 386 -1.61 23.09 -7.99
C GLN A 386 -1.37 24.06 -9.16
N TRP A 387 -2.32 24.94 -9.47
CA TRP A 387 -2.15 25.95 -10.52
C TRP A 387 -1.06 26.95 -10.18
N LYS A 388 -0.96 27.35 -8.91
CA LYS A 388 0.16 28.19 -8.44
C LYS A 388 1.51 27.48 -8.60
N LYS A 389 1.61 26.16 -8.43
CA LYS A 389 2.87 25.43 -8.68
C LYS A 389 3.31 25.53 -10.14
N TYR A 390 2.39 25.41 -11.10
CA TYR A 390 2.70 25.65 -12.51
C TYR A 390 3.15 27.08 -12.77
N ARG A 391 2.49 28.09 -12.17
CA ARG A 391 2.94 29.48 -12.28
C ARG A 391 4.37 29.65 -11.75
N TYR A 392 4.68 29.02 -10.62
CA TYR A 392 6.02 29.03 -10.04
C TYR A 392 7.06 28.46 -11.02
N GLU A 393 6.81 27.27 -11.57
CA GLU A 393 7.69 26.63 -12.54
C GLU A 393 7.89 27.50 -13.78
N ILE A 394 6.82 28.10 -14.30
CA ILE A 394 6.91 29.04 -15.44
C ILE A 394 7.77 30.25 -15.08
N TYR A 395 7.67 30.78 -13.86
CA TYR A 395 8.52 31.88 -13.41
C TYR A 395 9.99 31.46 -13.26
N GLU A 396 10.28 30.21 -12.88
CA GLU A 396 11.64 29.64 -12.91
C GLU A 396 12.18 29.58 -14.35
N LEU A 397 11.41 28.98 -15.27
CA LEU A 397 11.80 28.82 -16.68
C LEU A 397 11.99 30.15 -17.41
N THR A 398 11.31 31.21 -16.97
CA THR A 398 11.38 32.56 -17.55
C THR A 398 12.21 33.55 -16.74
N TYR A 399 12.91 33.10 -15.70
CA TYR A 399 13.78 33.92 -14.83
C TYR A 399 13.08 35.14 -14.19
N GLN A 400 11.78 35.01 -13.87
CA GLN A 400 10.98 36.06 -13.25
C GLN A 400 11.12 36.05 -11.71
N VAL A 401 12.29 36.44 -11.21
CA VAL A 401 12.67 36.33 -9.78
C VAL A 401 11.69 37.03 -8.83
N GLU A 402 11.19 38.22 -9.17
CA GLU A 402 10.24 38.94 -8.30
C GLU A 402 8.94 38.15 -8.07
N HIS A 403 8.46 37.46 -9.11
CA HIS A 403 7.26 36.62 -9.02
C HIS A 403 7.54 35.32 -8.27
N GLN A 404 8.72 34.72 -8.47
CA GLN A 404 9.15 33.55 -7.70
C GLN A 404 9.23 33.86 -6.20
N LEU A 405 9.81 35.00 -5.80
CA LEU A 405 9.90 35.40 -4.39
C LEU A 405 8.53 35.49 -3.72
N LYS A 406 7.56 36.15 -4.36
CA LYS A 406 6.19 36.30 -3.83
C LYS A 406 5.52 34.94 -3.61
N LEU A 407 5.64 34.04 -4.58
CA LEU A 407 4.93 32.77 -4.56
C LEU A 407 5.65 31.72 -3.68
N ALA A 408 6.99 31.72 -3.65
CA ALA A 408 7.77 30.94 -2.70
C ALA A 408 7.46 31.35 -1.27
N GLU A 409 7.37 32.65 -0.99
CA GLU A 409 7.00 33.14 0.35
C GLU A 409 5.59 32.67 0.74
N GLU A 410 4.62 32.77 -0.17
CA GLU A 410 3.26 32.29 0.09
C GLU A 410 3.26 30.79 0.48
N PHE A 411 3.92 29.95 -0.30
CA PHE A 411 4.01 28.51 -0.05
C PHE A 411 4.80 28.18 1.22
N ALA A 412 5.93 28.85 1.45
CA ALA A 412 6.70 28.70 2.67
C ALA A 412 5.85 29.08 3.89
N VAL A 413 5.16 30.22 3.89
CA VAL A 413 4.29 30.63 5.00
C VAL A 413 3.13 29.64 5.25
N SER A 414 2.67 28.94 4.20
CA SER A 414 1.69 27.86 4.33
C SER A 414 2.22 26.55 4.94
N GLY A 415 3.54 26.46 5.14
CA GLY A 415 4.23 25.35 5.79
C GLY A 415 5.04 24.46 4.86
N ASP A 416 5.20 24.82 3.58
CA ASP A 416 6.01 24.02 2.64
C ASP A 416 7.50 24.31 2.79
N TYR A 417 8.22 23.37 3.43
CA TYR A 417 9.66 23.49 3.66
C TYR A 417 10.48 23.57 2.37
N SER A 418 10.02 22.94 1.28
CA SER A 418 10.76 22.98 0.02
C SER A 418 10.80 24.39 -0.57
N TYR A 419 9.71 25.14 -0.44
CA TYR A 419 9.65 26.54 -0.87
C TYR A 419 10.33 27.50 0.09
N TYR A 420 10.47 27.15 1.37
CA TYR A 420 11.34 27.90 2.29
C TYR A 420 12.81 27.88 1.82
N LEU A 421 13.32 26.70 1.45
CA LEU A 421 14.68 26.59 0.92
C LEU A 421 14.86 27.38 -0.39
N ARG A 422 13.92 27.22 -1.33
CA ARG A 422 13.93 27.99 -2.58
C ARG A 422 13.87 29.50 -2.34
N LEU A 423 13.04 29.95 -1.39
CA LEU A 423 12.93 31.36 -1.02
C LEU A 423 14.29 31.88 -0.53
N LYS A 424 14.96 31.14 0.36
CA LYS A 424 16.28 31.49 0.89
C LYS A 424 17.35 31.57 -0.20
N ASP A 425 17.32 30.65 -1.16
CA ASP A 425 18.27 30.61 -2.28
C ASP A 425 18.06 31.75 -3.30
N LEU A 426 16.85 32.29 -3.40
CA LEU A 426 16.53 33.43 -4.29
C LEU A 426 17.03 34.76 -3.74
N TYR A 427 17.26 34.87 -2.43
CA TYR A 427 17.81 36.07 -1.81
C TYR A 427 19.34 36.05 -1.83
N SER A 428 19.96 37.21 -2.04
CA SER A 428 21.35 37.37 -1.60
C SER A 428 21.43 37.32 -0.07
N LYS A 429 22.61 37.03 0.47
CA LYS A 429 22.80 36.90 1.92
C LYS A 429 22.30 38.14 2.69
N ASP A 430 22.66 39.33 2.22
CA ASP A 430 22.32 40.60 2.89
C ASP A 430 20.80 40.89 2.81
N GLU A 431 20.15 40.53 1.70
CA GLU A 431 18.71 40.70 1.53
C GLU A 431 17.92 39.70 2.37
N TRP A 432 18.41 38.46 2.50
CA TRP A 432 17.81 37.46 3.38
C TRP A 432 17.88 37.90 4.83
N GLU A 433 19.03 38.37 5.30
CA GLU A 433 19.20 38.90 6.66
C GLU A 433 18.21 40.03 6.95
N ALA A 434 17.90 40.88 5.96
CA ALA A 434 16.90 41.94 6.10
C ALA A 434 15.45 41.42 6.07
N ALA A 435 15.14 40.38 5.29
CA ALA A 435 13.80 39.84 5.13
C ALA A 435 13.40 38.79 6.19
N TYR A 436 14.40 38.15 6.82
CA TYR A 436 14.23 36.98 7.69
C TYR A 436 13.28 37.21 8.87
N GLU A 437 13.44 38.32 9.58
CA GLU A 437 12.57 38.67 10.72
C GLU A 437 11.10 38.79 10.29
N GLY A 438 10.85 39.46 9.16
CA GLY A 438 9.51 39.61 8.60
C GLY A 438 8.89 38.28 8.17
N PHE A 439 9.70 37.35 7.67
CA PHE A 439 9.27 35.99 7.35
C PHE A 439 8.89 35.19 8.60
N LEU A 440 9.72 35.24 9.66
CA LEU A 440 9.40 34.59 10.93
C LEU A 440 8.12 35.15 11.56
N ASP A 441 7.89 36.46 11.48
CA ASP A 441 6.67 37.09 11.99
C ASP A 441 5.41 36.58 11.26
N LYS A 442 5.50 36.35 9.94
CA LYS A 442 4.42 35.74 9.15
C LYS A 442 4.15 34.29 9.58
N LEU A 443 5.19 33.50 9.83
CA LEU A 443 5.06 32.13 10.34
C LEU A 443 4.46 32.11 11.76
N GLU A 444 4.95 32.94 12.66
CA GLU A 444 4.45 33.05 14.04
C GLU A 444 2.96 33.46 14.08
N THR A 445 2.54 34.37 13.19
CA THR A 445 1.15 34.81 13.11
C THR A 445 0.21 33.69 12.66
N ASN A 446 0.68 32.79 11.80
CA ASN A 446 -0.14 31.75 11.16
C ASN A 446 -0.03 30.37 11.83
N CYS A 447 0.96 30.15 12.71
CA CYS A 447 1.23 28.84 13.31
C CYS A 447 0.05 28.28 14.14
N ASP A 448 -0.78 29.12 14.74
CA ASP A 448 -1.94 28.66 15.52
C ASP A 448 -3.07 28.09 14.64
N ARG A 449 -3.13 28.51 13.37
CA ARG A 449 -4.24 28.19 12.45
C ARG A 449 -3.94 27.02 11.54
N ASN A 450 -2.65 26.73 11.31
CA ASN A 450 -2.20 25.70 10.40
C ASN A 450 -1.04 24.90 10.99
N TRP A 451 -1.25 23.60 11.16
CA TRP A 451 -0.25 22.70 11.74
C TRP A 451 1.01 22.57 10.85
N ASN A 452 0.88 22.68 9.53
CA ASN A 452 2.03 22.68 8.61
C ASN A 452 2.90 23.92 8.85
N THR A 453 2.26 25.09 8.98
CA THR A 453 2.97 26.34 9.32
C THR A 453 3.64 26.23 10.69
N ALA A 454 2.98 25.65 11.70
CA ALA A 454 3.60 25.44 13.01
C ALA A 454 4.83 24.53 12.93
N SER A 455 4.73 23.43 12.18
CA SER A 455 5.83 22.48 11.96
C SER A 455 7.02 23.16 11.27
N LEU A 456 6.77 23.95 10.22
CA LEU A 456 7.82 24.71 9.56
C LEU A 456 8.43 25.76 10.50
N TYR A 457 7.60 26.51 11.23
CA TYR A 457 8.07 27.55 12.14
C TYR A 457 9.04 26.98 13.18
N THR A 458 8.64 25.94 13.91
CA THR A 458 9.51 25.35 14.94
C THR A 458 10.77 24.73 14.34
N ARG A 459 10.69 24.13 13.15
CA ARG A 459 11.85 23.63 12.42
C ARG A 459 12.84 24.75 12.08
N VAL A 460 12.38 25.86 11.51
CA VAL A 460 13.22 27.01 11.17
C VAL A 460 13.87 27.60 12.42
N LEU A 461 13.13 27.72 13.53
CA LEU A 461 13.69 28.24 14.78
C LEU A 461 14.83 27.36 15.32
N ILE A 462 14.73 26.03 15.15
CA ILE A 462 15.80 25.10 15.56
C ILE A 462 17.00 25.19 14.62
N GLU A 463 16.76 25.16 13.30
CA GLU A 463 17.82 25.18 12.28
C GLU A 463 18.65 26.46 12.36
N GLU A 464 18.00 27.61 12.58
CA GLU A 464 18.63 28.94 12.64
C GLU A 464 19.00 29.37 14.07
N LYS A 465 18.77 28.52 15.08
CA LYS A 465 19.07 28.76 16.50
C LYS A 465 18.37 30.00 17.10
N GLU A 466 17.12 30.22 16.72
CA GLU A 466 16.25 31.26 17.27
C GLU A 466 15.66 30.87 18.64
N THR A 467 16.53 30.72 19.64
CA THR A 467 16.20 30.15 20.95
C THR A 467 15.17 30.98 21.72
N LEU A 468 15.20 32.31 21.61
CA LEU A 468 14.23 33.21 22.27
C LEU A 468 12.81 33.06 21.72
N ARG A 469 12.67 33.05 20.38
CA ARG A 469 11.37 32.84 19.72
C ARG A 469 10.85 31.42 19.99
N LEU A 470 11.73 30.41 20.02
CA LEU A 470 11.35 29.04 20.37
C LEU A 470 10.87 28.93 21.81
N LEU A 471 11.53 29.60 22.76
CA LEU A 471 11.09 29.67 24.15
C LEU A 471 9.70 30.30 24.28
N LYS A 472 9.45 31.42 23.59
CA LYS A 472 8.13 32.08 23.53
C LYS A 472 7.05 31.14 22.96
N TYR A 473 7.37 30.40 21.90
CA TYR A 473 6.48 29.41 21.31
C TYR A 473 6.13 28.30 22.31
N VAL A 474 7.13 27.71 22.98
CA VAL A 474 6.92 26.67 24.01
C VAL A 474 6.10 27.20 25.19
N HIS A 475 6.31 28.45 25.61
CA HIS A 475 5.53 29.07 26.68
C HIS A 475 4.04 29.16 26.33
N LYS A 476 3.73 29.52 25.08
CA LYS A 476 2.36 29.57 24.55
C LYS A 476 1.76 28.17 24.35
N HIS A 477 2.58 27.22 23.88
CA HIS A 477 2.19 25.84 23.57
C HIS A 477 2.85 24.84 24.53
N LYS A 478 2.55 24.95 25.84
CA LYS A 478 3.19 24.17 26.93
C LYS A 478 3.36 22.67 26.66
N ARG A 479 2.45 22.05 25.92
CA ARG A 479 2.50 20.62 25.56
C ARG A 479 3.74 20.23 24.75
N THR A 480 4.32 21.18 24.03
CA THR A 480 5.50 21.00 23.16
C THR A 480 6.83 21.08 23.91
N LEU A 481 6.81 21.37 25.22
CA LEU A 481 8.04 21.50 26.01
C LEU A 481 8.92 20.24 25.94
N MET A 482 8.31 19.04 25.92
CA MET A 482 9.09 17.79 25.87
C MET A 482 9.83 17.60 24.54
N ASP A 483 9.30 18.19 23.46
CA ASP A 483 9.88 18.10 22.13
C ASP A 483 11.04 19.10 21.96
N TYR A 484 10.92 20.28 22.58
CA TYR A 484 11.82 21.41 22.29
C TYR A 484 12.80 21.77 23.43
N TYR A 485 12.63 21.27 24.65
CA TYR A 485 13.58 21.55 25.74
C TYR A 485 15.05 21.23 25.40
N PRO A 486 15.40 20.18 24.61
CA PRO A 486 16.81 19.88 24.32
C PRO A 486 17.51 21.01 23.55
N HIS A 487 16.74 21.82 22.81
CA HIS A 487 17.24 22.95 22.03
C HIS A 487 17.29 24.27 22.84
N LEU A 488 16.68 24.31 24.02
CA LEU A 488 16.54 25.53 24.84
C LEU A 488 17.43 25.54 26.08
N VAL A 489 17.68 24.37 26.69
CA VAL A 489 18.40 24.26 27.97
C VAL A 489 19.81 24.85 27.94
N GLY A 490 20.46 24.87 26.77
CA GLY A 490 21.81 25.44 26.63
C GLY A 490 21.89 26.95 26.98
N GLU A 491 20.83 27.71 26.71
CA GLU A 491 20.80 29.17 26.87
C GLU A 491 19.71 29.65 27.84
N HIS A 492 18.60 28.91 27.99
CA HIS A 492 17.39 29.29 28.72
C HIS A 492 16.99 28.25 29.79
N ALA A 493 17.98 27.69 30.50
CA ALA A 493 17.76 26.59 31.45
C ALA A 493 16.75 26.95 32.56
N ASP A 494 16.89 28.14 33.15
CA ASP A 494 16.05 28.56 34.28
C ASP A 494 14.58 28.72 33.86
N GLU A 495 14.32 29.30 32.69
CA GLU A 495 12.99 29.46 32.11
C GLU A 495 12.36 28.11 31.75
N VAL A 496 13.16 27.19 31.19
CA VAL A 496 12.73 25.82 30.90
C VAL A 496 12.36 25.07 32.18
N PHE A 497 13.18 25.17 33.24
CA PHE A 497 12.89 24.52 34.52
C PHE A 497 11.66 25.10 35.20
N LEU A 498 11.44 26.40 35.09
CA LEU A 498 10.22 27.05 35.57
C LEU A 498 8.98 26.53 34.84
N LEU A 499 9.06 26.38 33.51
CA LEU A 499 7.99 25.79 32.70
C LEU A 499 7.68 24.34 33.08
N PHE A 500 8.72 23.51 33.27
CA PHE A 500 8.55 22.16 33.79
C PHE A 500 7.81 22.16 35.13
N SER A 501 8.22 23.04 36.05
CA SER A 501 7.60 23.16 37.38
C SER A 501 6.11 23.50 37.29
N GLN A 502 5.75 24.44 36.42
CA GLN A 502 4.35 24.81 36.18
C GLN A 502 3.54 23.64 35.60
N ILE A 503 4.05 22.97 34.57
CA ILE A 503 3.35 21.84 33.93
C ILE A 503 3.18 20.67 34.91
N ILE A 504 4.21 20.34 35.69
CA ILE A 504 4.15 19.27 36.69
C ILE A 504 3.07 19.61 37.74
N ALA A 505 3.02 20.84 38.23
CA ALA A 505 2.00 21.26 39.20
C ALA A 505 0.58 21.18 38.61
N GLU A 506 0.38 21.69 37.38
CA GLU A 506 -0.92 21.67 36.68
C GLU A 506 -1.41 20.24 36.40
N GLU A 507 -0.55 19.38 35.84
CA GLU A 507 -0.87 17.98 35.52
C GLU A 507 -1.12 17.16 36.80
N THR A 508 -0.33 17.38 37.87
CA THR A 508 -0.54 16.67 39.14
C THR A 508 -1.87 17.04 39.80
N ALA A 509 -2.23 18.32 39.76
CA ALA A 509 -3.51 18.79 40.30
C ALA A 509 -4.71 18.15 39.60
N ARG A 510 -4.64 17.99 38.27
CA ARG A 510 -5.69 17.37 37.44
C ARG A 510 -5.71 15.84 37.51
N SER A 511 -4.58 15.22 37.86
CA SER A 511 -4.44 13.76 37.91
C SER A 511 -5.28 13.15 39.04
N SER A 512 -5.93 12.03 38.75
CA SER A 512 -6.80 11.26 39.64
C SER A 512 -6.47 9.76 39.65
N ASN A 513 -5.83 9.24 38.60
CA ASN A 513 -5.53 7.82 38.45
C ASN A 513 -4.02 7.53 38.27
N ARG A 514 -3.66 6.25 38.39
CA ARG A 514 -2.26 5.79 38.35
C ARG A 514 -1.57 6.04 37.01
N ASN A 515 -2.29 5.98 35.90
CA ASN A 515 -1.73 6.23 34.58
C ASN A 515 -1.36 7.71 34.40
N GLU A 516 -2.18 8.63 34.91
CA GLU A 516 -1.89 10.06 34.93
C GLU A 516 -0.68 10.39 35.83
N TYR A 517 -0.59 9.78 37.01
CA TYR A 517 0.60 9.93 37.88
C TYR A 517 1.89 9.44 37.21
N ARG A 518 1.82 8.34 36.43
CA ARG A 518 2.97 7.87 35.63
C ARG A 518 3.38 8.89 34.56
N ARG A 519 2.43 9.60 33.96
CA ARG A 519 2.71 10.68 33.01
C ARG A 519 3.42 11.85 33.69
N VAL A 520 2.95 12.28 34.86
CA VAL A 520 3.63 13.30 35.69
C VAL A 520 5.08 12.88 36.00
N CYS A 521 5.28 11.64 36.43
CA CYS A 521 6.63 11.11 36.70
C CYS A 521 7.48 11.01 35.41
N GLY A 522 6.85 10.87 34.25
CA GLY A 522 7.50 11.03 32.95
C GLY A 522 8.07 12.44 32.76
N ILE A 523 7.26 13.46 33.03
CA ILE A 523 7.66 14.87 32.90
C ILE A 523 8.81 15.22 33.88
N ILE A 524 8.75 14.73 35.12
CA ILE A 524 9.85 14.91 36.09
C ILE A 524 11.15 14.28 35.60
N ARG A 525 11.09 13.10 34.97
CA ARG A 525 12.27 12.47 34.35
C ARG A 525 12.85 13.30 33.20
N HIS A 526 12.01 14.00 32.43
CA HIS A 526 12.48 14.94 31.43
C HIS A 526 13.17 16.16 32.05
N LEU A 527 12.66 16.71 33.15
CA LEU A 527 13.34 17.78 33.91
C LEU A 527 14.73 17.35 34.40
N ILE A 528 14.86 16.11 34.89
CA ILE A 528 16.16 15.54 35.31
C ILE A 528 17.10 15.44 34.10
N LYS A 529 16.63 14.91 32.96
CA LYS A 529 17.42 14.84 31.72
C LYS A 529 17.85 16.21 31.20
N ALA A 530 17.06 17.24 31.46
CA ALA A 530 17.37 18.63 31.15
C ALA A 530 18.41 19.25 32.11
N GLY A 531 18.93 18.52 33.09
CA GLY A 531 19.90 19.02 34.09
C GLY A 531 19.26 19.69 35.31
N GLY A 532 17.93 19.64 35.45
CA GLY A 532 17.17 20.26 36.55
C GLY A 532 17.02 19.37 37.79
N GLU A 533 18.05 18.61 38.17
CA GLU A 533 17.99 17.62 39.27
C GLU A 533 17.62 18.24 40.62
N ALA A 534 18.21 19.39 40.96
CA ALA A 534 17.90 20.09 42.21
C ALA A 534 16.44 20.56 42.26
N GLN A 535 15.93 21.09 41.14
CA GLN A 535 14.54 21.52 40.97
C GLN A 535 13.59 20.32 41.03
N ALA A 536 13.93 19.22 40.36
CA ALA A 536 13.14 17.98 40.40
C ALA A 536 13.01 17.45 41.84
N LYS A 537 14.11 17.44 42.61
CA LYS A 537 14.10 17.05 44.02
C LYS A 537 13.15 17.91 44.85
N LYS A 538 13.24 19.24 44.69
CA LYS A 538 12.35 20.18 45.37
C LYS A 538 10.88 19.94 45.01
N ILE A 539 10.56 19.74 43.73
CA ILE A 539 9.20 19.46 43.27
C ILE A 539 8.68 18.15 43.86
N ILE A 540 9.49 17.07 43.87
CA ILE A 540 9.09 15.79 44.46
C ILE A 540 8.78 15.95 45.95
N GLU A 541 9.61 16.68 46.70
CA GLU A 541 9.38 16.98 48.12
C GLU A 541 8.08 17.77 48.32
N GLU A 542 7.84 18.81 47.52
CA GLU A 542 6.60 19.62 47.56
C GLU A 542 5.35 18.81 47.22
N LEU A 543 5.40 17.95 46.20
CA LEU A 543 4.29 17.07 45.82
C LEU A 543 3.98 16.05 46.92
N CYS A 544 5.01 15.46 47.53
CA CYS A 544 4.86 14.56 48.67
C CYS A 544 4.20 15.25 49.87
N LEU A 545 4.52 16.53 50.12
CA LEU A 545 3.92 17.31 51.20
C LEU A 545 2.45 17.68 50.92
N ASN A 546 2.14 18.11 49.69
CA ASN A 546 0.83 18.62 49.32
C ASN A 546 -0.21 17.51 49.04
N TYR A 547 0.24 16.33 48.59
CA TYR A 547 -0.65 15.24 48.17
C TYR A 547 -0.53 13.97 49.02
N ARG A 548 -0.22 14.10 50.33
CA ARG A 548 -0.07 12.98 51.29
C ARG A 548 -1.21 11.95 51.29
N LYS A 549 -2.43 12.33 50.91
CA LYS A 549 -3.61 11.45 50.85
C LYS A 549 -3.74 10.65 49.54
N ARG A 550 -2.75 10.72 48.63
CA ARG A 550 -2.75 10.02 47.33
C ARG A 550 -1.66 8.94 47.32
N PRO A 551 -1.88 7.73 47.89
CA PRO A 551 -0.84 6.70 48.02
C PRO A 551 -0.30 6.24 46.67
N ALA A 552 -1.16 6.10 45.65
CA ALA A 552 -0.73 5.71 44.30
C ALA A 552 0.20 6.75 43.64
N LEU A 553 0.10 8.04 43.98
CA LEU A 553 1.03 9.06 43.49
C LEU A 553 2.39 8.92 44.19
N MET A 554 2.39 8.69 45.50
CA MET A 554 3.61 8.47 46.29
C MET A 554 4.41 7.28 45.78
N ASP A 555 3.73 6.17 45.50
CA ASP A 555 4.35 4.96 44.94
C ASP A 555 5.05 5.22 43.61
N GLU A 556 4.48 6.07 42.74
CA GLU A 556 5.11 6.40 41.45
C GLU A 556 6.26 7.41 41.62
N LEU A 557 6.13 8.41 42.52
CA LEU A 557 7.20 9.37 42.79
C LEU A 557 8.45 8.70 43.38
N GLN A 558 8.29 7.71 44.25
CA GLN A 558 9.41 6.96 44.85
C GLN A 558 10.22 6.14 43.85
N LYS A 559 9.66 5.84 42.66
CA LYS A 559 10.38 5.12 41.60
C LYS A 559 11.30 6.00 40.78
N ILE A 560 11.22 7.33 40.93
CA ILE A 560 12.08 8.27 40.22
C ILE A 560 13.47 8.22 40.85
N LYS A 561 14.47 7.80 40.07
CA LYS A 561 15.88 7.85 40.47
C LYS A 561 16.42 9.25 40.18
N LEU A 562 16.84 9.94 41.22
CA LEU A 562 17.71 11.12 41.12
C LEU A 562 19.14 10.56 41.05
N ASN A 563 19.91 10.98 40.03
CA ASN A 563 21.31 10.54 39.89
C ASN A 563 22.21 11.24 40.91
#